data_AF-A0A926PX06-F1
#
_entry.id   AF-A0A926PX06-F1
#
_cell.length_a   1.000
_cell.length_b   1.000
_cell.length_c   1.000
_cell.angle_alpha   90.00
_cell.angle_beta   90.00
_cell.angle_gamma   90.00
#
_symmetry.space_group_name_H-M   'P 1'
#
loop_
_entity.id
_entity.type
_entity.pdbx_description
1 polymer ?
#
loop_
_entity_poly.entity_id
_entity_poly.type
_entity_poly.pdbx_seq_one_letter_code
_entity_poly.pdbx_strand_id
1 'polypeptide(L)'
;MTQPNSQPNSQPLTLNPPPEYELKLLTALAYFLGRSLSAQALACLSMYLRQSEPRIMSQVRYYAHKAGLHEYDLLDLIFEHPDRADELLKRAGKVHQPQDRDVFEE
;
A
#
# COMPACT_ATOMS: atom_id res chain seq x y z
N MET A 1 -1.29 10.56 25.36
CA MET A 1 -2.18 10.59 24.18
C MET A 1 -1.60 9.62 23.18
N THR A 2 -2.14 8.41 23.12
CA THR A 2 -1.71 7.33 22.21
C THR A 2 -2.22 7.66 20.81
N GLN A 3 -1.33 7.78 19.83
CA GLN A 3 -1.70 7.88 18.42
C GLN A 3 -2.45 6.59 18.01
N PRO A 4 -3.47 6.69 17.15
CA PRO A 4 -4.16 5.51 16.67
C PRO A 4 -3.20 4.67 15.82
N ASN A 5 -3.16 3.37 16.11
CA ASN A 5 -2.57 2.35 15.27
C ASN A 5 -3.00 2.57 13.81
N SER A 6 -2.08 2.94 12.93
CA SER A 6 -2.32 2.99 11.48
C SER A 6 -2.30 1.57 10.93
N GLN A 7 -3.35 0.80 11.25
CA GLN A 7 -3.61 -0.49 10.63
C GLN A 7 -4.04 -0.28 9.17
N PRO A 8 -3.73 -1.21 8.25
CA PRO A 8 -4.28 -1.19 6.91
C PRO A 8 -5.78 -1.48 7.00
N ASN A 9 -6.57 -0.45 7.28
CA ASN A 9 -8.01 -0.55 7.37
C ASN A 9 -8.60 -0.48 5.95
N SER A 10 -9.60 -1.29 5.64
CA SER A 10 -10.27 -1.36 4.33
C SER A 10 -11.12 -0.11 4.02
N GLN A 11 -10.90 0.99 4.74
CA GLN A 11 -11.61 2.24 4.54
C GLN A 11 -11.32 2.80 3.14
N PRO A 12 -12.28 3.56 2.56
CA PRO A 12 -12.07 4.22 1.27
C PRO A 12 -10.78 5.01 1.28
N LEU A 13 -9.89 4.71 0.32
CA LEU A 13 -8.61 5.38 0.18
C LEU A 13 -8.85 6.88 -0.03
N THR A 14 -8.59 7.66 1.01
CA THR A 14 -8.62 9.12 0.95
C THR A 14 -7.19 9.61 0.86
N LEU A 15 -6.80 10.14 -0.30
CA LEU A 15 -5.44 10.61 -0.55
C LEU A 15 -5.35 12.10 -0.28
N ASN A 16 -4.28 12.50 0.42
CA ASN A 16 -3.85 13.89 0.38
C ASN A 16 -3.43 14.27 -1.05
N PRO A 17 -3.62 15.54 -1.45
CA PRO A 17 -3.13 15.99 -2.74
C PRO A 17 -1.62 15.80 -2.83
N PRO A 18 -1.10 15.38 -3.99
CA PRO A 18 0.34 15.26 -4.20
C PRO A 18 1.01 16.64 -4.19
N PRO A 19 2.35 16.72 -4.08
CA PRO A 19 3.05 18.00 -4.17
C PRO A 19 2.78 18.70 -5.51
N GLU A 20 3.04 20.01 -5.55
CA GLU A 20 2.57 20.88 -6.64
C GLU A 20 3.02 20.42 -8.03
N TYR A 21 4.28 19.95 -8.15
CA TYR A 21 4.82 19.51 -9.43
C TYR A 21 4.12 18.25 -9.94
N GLU A 22 3.95 17.25 -9.09
CA GLU A 22 3.24 16.01 -9.38
C GLU A 22 1.77 16.28 -9.73
N LEU A 23 1.13 17.24 -9.04
CA LEU A 23 -0.24 17.66 -9.36
C LEU A 23 -0.32 18.29 -10.75
N LYS A 24 0.66 19.12 -11.15
CA LYS A 24 0.75 19.68 -12.51
C LYS A 24 0.90 18.59 -13.57
N LEU A 25 1.79 17.62 -13.34
CA LEU A 25 1.98 16.48 -14.25
C LEU A 25 0.70 15.64 -14.38
N LEU A 26 0.07 15.31 -13.26
CA LEU A 26 -1.18 14.55 -13.23
C LEU A 26 -2.30 15.29 -13.98
N THR A 27 -2.43 16.60 -13.77
CA THR A 27 -3.42 17.45 -14.42
C THR A 27 -3.19 17.51 -15.94
N ALA A 28 -1.94 17.70 -16.38
CA ALA A 28 -1.60 17.71 -17.80
C ALA A 28 -1.93 16.37 -18.48
N LEU A 29 -1.59 15.26 -17.84
CA LEU A 29 -1.87 13.93 -18.37
C LEU A 29 -3.38 13.64 -18.43
N ALA A 30 -4.13 14.04 -17.40
CA ALA A 30 -5.59 13.91 -17.37
C ALA A 30 -6.23 14.72 -18.52
N TYR A 31 -5.75 15.94 -18.76
CA TYR A 31 -6.19 16.80 -19.86
C TYR A 31 -5.93 16.14 -21.22
N PHE A 32 -4.70 15.67 -21.48
CA PHE A 32 -4.35 15.04 -22.77
C PHE A 32 -5.14 13.76 -23.05
N LEU A 33 -5.58 13.05 -22.00
CA LEU A 33 -6.35 11.81 -22.13
C LEU A 33 -7.87 12.00 -22.02
N GLY A 34 -8.36 13.23 -21.84
CA GLY A 34 -9.78 13.52 -21.69
C GLY A 34 -10.43 12.86 -20.47
N ARG A 35 -9.70 12.74 -19.35
CA ARG A 35 -10.14 12.06 -18.13
C ARG A 35 -10.35 13.04 -16.99
N SER A 36 -11.25 12.68 -16.07
CA SER A 36 -11.29 13.34 -14.76
C SER A 36 -9.98 13.11 -13.99
N LEU A 37 -9.60 14.08 -13.15
CA LEU A 37 -8.36 14.00 -12.37
C LEU A 37 -8.33 12.77 -11.46
N SER A 38 -9.46 12.43 -10.83
CA SER A 38 -9.59 11.25 -9.96
C SER A 38 -9.42 9.94 -10.73
N ALA A 39 -10.05 9.82 -11.91
CA ALA A 39 -9.89 8.63 -12.76
C ALA A 39 -8.43 8.46 -13.22
N GLN A 40 -7.75 9.55 -13.56
CA GLN A 40 -6.34 9.49 -13.95
C GLN A 40 -5.43 9.16 -12.76
N ALA A 41 -5.70 9.71 -11.57
CA ALA A 41 -4.97 9.38 -10.35
C ALA A 41 -5.06 7.87 -10.04
N LEU A 42 -6.27 7.31 -10.10
CA LEU A 42 -6.51 5.88 -9.90
C LEU A 42 -5.77 5.04 -10.96
N ALA A 43 -5.75 5.48 -12.21
CA ALA A 43 -5.02 4.79 -13.28
C ALA A 43 -3.51 4.79 -13.03
N CYS A 44 -2.93 5.93 -12.63
CA CYS A 44 -1.52 6.04 -12.27
C CYS A 44 -1.16 5.13 -11.09
N LEU A 45 -1.96 5.14 -10.02
CA LEU A 45 -1.75 4.28 -8.86
C LEU A 45 -1.83 2.79 -9.24
N SER A 46 -2.86 2.42 -10.01
CA SER A 46 -3.03 1.03 -10.48
C SER A 46 -1.86 0.56 -11.34
N MET A 47 -1.36 1.44 -12.22
CA MET A 47 -0.19 1.14 -13.05
C MET A 47 1.06 0.94 -12.19
N TYR A 48 1.32 1.83 -11.23
CA TYR A 48 2.47 1.72 -10.35
C TYR A 48 2.43 0.44 -9.50
N LEU A 49 1.26 0.07 -8.97
CA LEU A 49 1.07 -1.17 -8.22
C LEU A 49 1.38 -2.41 -9.07
N ARG A 50 0.92 -2.46 -10.32
CA ARG A 50 1.23 -3.57 -11.25
C ARG A 50 2.71 -3.64 -11.60
N GLN A 51 3.36 -2.50 -11.84
CA GLN A 51 4.80 -2.45 -12.10
C GLN A 51 5.62 -2.89 -10.89
N SER A 52 5.13 -2.59 -9.69
CA SER A 52 5.79 -2.94 -8.43
C SER A 52 5.43 -4.34 -7.90
N GLU A 53 4.50 -5.05 -8.54
CA GLU A 53 3.98 -6.35 -8.09
C GLU A 53 5.10 -7.35 -7.75
N PRO A 54 6.15 -7.53 -8.57
CA PRO A 54 7.17 -8.55 -8.26
C PRO A 54 7.90 -8.27 -6.95
N ARG A 55 8.14 -6.98 -6.64
CA ARG A 55 8.75 -6.54 -5.39
C ARG A 55 7.80 -6.74 -4.21
N ILE A 56 6.54 -6.37 -4.37
CA ILE A 56 5.50 -6.54 -3.34
C ILE A 56 5.33 -8.01 -3.00
N MET A 57 5.07 -8.86 -4.02
CA MET A 57 4.85 -10.28 -3.81
C MET A 57 6.10 -11.03 -3.35
N SER A 58 7.31 -10.52 -3.58
CA SER A 58 8.53 -11.07 -2.97
C SER A 58 8.48 -10.98 -1.44
N GLN A 59 8.02 -9.85 -0.90
CA GLN A 59 7.84 -9.68 0.54
C GLN A 59 6.72 -10.59 1.05
N VAL A 60 5.58 -10.60 0.36
CA VAL A 60 4.44 -11.47 0.74
C VAL A 60 4.88 -12.93 0.77
N ARG A 61 5.58 -13.44 -0.25
CA ARG A 61 6.11 -14.81 -0.28
C ARG A 61 7.06 -15.09 0.89
N TYR A 62 7.97 -14.17 1.21
CA TYR A 62 8.90 -14.34 2.31
C TYR A 62 8.17 -14.53 3.65
N TYR A 63 7.21 -13.66 3.95
CA TYR A 63 6.45 -13.71 5.20
C TYR A 63 5.45 -14.86 5.23
N ALA A 64 4.82 -15.19 4.10
CA ALA A 64 3.91 -16.33 3.98
C ALA A 64 4.66 -17.64 4.27
N HIS A 65 5.84 -17.83 3.68
CA HIS A 65 6.69 -18.98 3.97
C HIS A 65 7.06 -19.08 5.46
N LYS A 66 7.40 -17.95 6.10
CA LYS A 66 7.69 -17.91 7.54
C LYS A 66 6.48 -18.25 8.42
N ALA A 67 5.28 -17.92 7.96
CA ALA A 67 4.03 -18.20 8.65
C ALA A 67 3.42 -19.57 8.27
N GLY A 68 4.02 -20.31 7.34
CA GLY A 68 3.48 -21.58 6.85
C GLY A 68 2.22 -21.42 5.97
N LEU A 69 2.07 -20.29 5.29
CA LEU A 69 0.97 -19.97 4.39
C LEU A 69 1.43 -19.94 2.93
N HIS A 70 0.47 -20.11 2.01
CA HIS A 70 0.64 -19.73 0.61
C HIS A 70 0.58 -18.19 0.47
N GLU A 71 1.29 -17.62 -0.50
CA GLU A 71 1.44 -16.17 -0.61
C GLU A 71 0.13 -15.43 -0.90
N TYR A 72 -0.76 -16.03 -1.69
CA TYR A 72 -2.05 -15.41 -2.00
C TYR A 72 -3.00 -15.48 -0.80
N ASP A 73 -2.92 -16.54 0.03
CA ASP A 73 -3.69 -16.63 1.27
C ASP A 73 -3.26 -15.53 2.25
N LEU A 74 -1.95 -15.25 2.33
CA LEU A 74 -1.45 -14.14 3.14
C LEU A 74 -1.89 -12.78 2.56
N LEU A 75 -1.85 -12.63 1.24
CA LEU A 75 -2.30 -11.40 0.57
C LEU A 75 -3.76 -11.09 0.89
N ASP A 76 -4.63 -12.10 0.76
CA ASP A 76 -6.05 -11.99 1.07
C ASP A 76 -6.26 -11.74 2.57
N LEU A 77 -5.52 -12.43 3.44
CA LEU A 77 -5.58 -12.22 4.89
C LEU A 77 -5.24 -10.78 5.29
N ILE A 78 -4.21 -10.18 4.67
CA ILE A 78 -3.83 -8.78 4.92
C ILE A 78 -4.97 -7.84 4.51
N PHE A 79 -5.65 -8.12 3.41
CA PHE A 79 -6.73 -7.28 2.89
C PHE A 79 -8.03 -7.40 3.70
N GLU A 80 -8.44 -8.62 4.03
CA GLU A 80 -9.73 -8.91 4.67
C GLU A 80 -9.66 -8.81 6.21
N HIS A 81 -8.54 -9.21 6.80
CA HIS A 81 -8.37 -9.36 8.25
C HIS A 81 -6.98 -8.87 8.72
N PRO A 82 -6.67 -7.57 8.57
CA PRO A 82 -5.35 -7.00 8.85
C PRO A 82 -4.87 -7.24 10.29
N ASP A 83 -5.77 -7.22 11.27
CA ASP A 83 -5.43 -7.53 12.68
C ASP A 83 -4.88 -8.95 12.85
N ARG A 84 -5.49 -9.92 12.16
CA ARG A 84 -5.05 -11.32 12.21
C ARG A 84 -3.75 -11.51 11.48
N ALA A 85 -3.56 -10.82 10.35
CA ALA A 85 -2.30 -10.80 9.64
C ALA A 85 -1.17 -10.26 10.56
N ASP A 86 -1.41 -9.17 11.28
CA ASP A 86 -0.44 -8.59 12.22
C ASP A 86 -0.06 -9.58 13.34
N GLU A 87 -1.03 -10.25 13.97
CA GLU A 87 -0.77 -11.25 15.01
C GLU A 87 0.08 -12.42 14.48
N LEU A 88 -0.21 -12.87 13.26
CA LEU A 88 0.52 -13.94 12.59
C LEU A 88 1.95 -13.50 12.26
N LEU A 89 2.11 -12.31 11.68
CA LEU A 89 3.38 -11.80 11.17
C LEU A 89 4.34 -11.35 12.27
N LYS A 90 3.84 -10.89 13.43
CA LYS A 90 4.66 -10.62 14.63
C LYS A 90 5.53 -11.82 15.04
N ARG A 91 5.07 -13.05 14.75
CA ARG A 91 5.81 -14.29 15.04
C ARG A 91 6.79 -14.68 13.93
N ALA A 92 6.61 -14.16 12.72
CA ALA A 92 7.34 -14.52 11.51
C ALA A 92 8.60 -13.65 11.25
N GLY A 93 8.67 -12.44 11.83
CA GLY A 93 9.81 -11.53 11.70
C GLY A 93 9.43 -10.07 12.00
N LYS A 94 10.38 -9.14 11.83
CA LYS A 94 10.07 -7.70 11.91
C LYS A 94 9.41 -7.24 10.61
N VAL A 95 8.17 -6.79 10.69
CA VAL A 95 7.53 -5.89 9.72
C VAL A 95 7.68 -4.47 10.26
N HIS A 96 7.92 -3.48 9.38
CA HIS A 96 8.01 -2.08 9.79
C HIS A 96 6.73 -1.71 10.55
N GLN A 97 6.90 -1.12 11.72
CA GLN A 97 5.82 -0.61 12.54
C GLN A 97 5.51 0.83 12.14
N PRO A 98 4.30 1.35 12.39
CA PRO A 98 3.97 2.76 12.14
C PRO A 98 4.87 3.79 12.84
N GLN A 99 5.65 3.35 13.82
CA GLN A 99 6.61 4.15 14.59
C GLN A 99 8.04 4.10 14.00
N ASP A 100 8.28 3.22 13.03
CA ASP A 100 9.52 3.23 12.27
C ASP A 100 9.47 4.38 11.27
N ARG A 101 10.61 5.09 11.10
CA ARG A 101 10.70 6.25 10.22
C ARG A 101 10.32 5.86 8.78
N ASP A 102 9.43 6.63 8.16
CA ASP A 102 9.10 6.41 6.75
C ASP A 102 10.35 6.66 5.90
N VAL A 103 10.56 5.85 4.87
CA VAL A 103 11.63 6.00 3.89
C VAL A 103 11.53 7.32 3.11
N PHE A 104 10.35 7.94 3.10
CA PHE A 104 10.09 9.24 2.47
C PHE A 104 10.12 10.43 3.45
N GLU A 105 10.29 10.18 4.75
CA GLU A 105 10.45 11.21 5.77
C GLU A 105 11.96 11.44 6.05
N GLU A 106 12.58 12.32 5.25
CA GLU A 106 13.91 12.88 5.56
C GLU A 106 13.86 13.90 6.69
#